data_AF-A0A7X7E294-F1
#
_entry.id   AF-A0A7X7E294-F1
#
_cell.length_a   1.000
_cell.length_b   1.000
_cell.length_c   1.000
_cell.angle_alpha   90.00
_cell.angle_beta   90.00
_cell.angle_gamma   90.00
#
_symmetry.space_group_name_H-M   'P 1'
#
loop_
_entity.id
_entity.type
_entity.pdbx_description
1 polymer ?
#
loop_
_entity_poly.entity_id
_entity_poly.type
_entity_poly.pdbx_seq_one_letter_code
_entity_poly.pdbx_strand_id
1 'polypeptide(L)' 'MSMFCFQCEQTAKGKGCDISGVCGKQPDVAALQDLIVAQVKGIGYLAHELRKKGLNTP' A
#
# COMPACT_ATOMS: atom_id res chain seq x y z
N MET A 1 14.21 3.83 -10.65
CA MET A 1 12.88 3.31 -10.24
C MET A 1 12.05 4.49 -9.76
N SER A 2 10.93 4.77 -10.43
CA SER A 2 9.98 5.83 -10.03
C SER A 2 8.84 5.29 -9.16
N MET A 3 8.60 3.97 -9.18
CA MET A 3 7.61 3.27 -8.36
C MET A 3 8.00 1.79 -8.16
N PHE A 4 7.23 1.04 -7.38
CA PHE A 4 7.24 -0.42 -7.40
C PHE A 4 5.86 -0.97 -7.09
N CYS A 5 5.25 -1.73 -8.01
CA CYS A 5 3.96 -2.38 -7.75
C CYS A 5 3.86 -3.75 -8.43
N PHE A 6 3.49 -4.76 -7.64
CA PHE A 6 3.41 -6.17 -8.05
C PHE A 6 2.09 -6.87 -7.70
N GLN A 7 1.02 -6.10 -7.45
CA GLN A 7 -0.19 -6.62 -6.82
C GLN A 7 -1.12 -7.40 -7.75
N CYS A 8 -1.05 -7.16 -9.07
CA CYS A 8 -1.91 -7.82 -10.05
C CYS A 8 -1.10 -8.83 -10.88
N GLU A 9 -1.81 -9.74 -11.55
CA GLU A 9 -1.19 -10.75 -12.40
C GLU A 9 -0.45 -10.12 -13.59
N GLN A 10 -0.98 -9.03 -14.16
CA GLN A 10 -0.48 -8.35 -15.35
C GLN A 10 0.75 -7.46 -15.13
N THR A 11 1.55 -7.70 -14.10
CA THR A 11 2.71 -6.85 -13.80
C THR A 11 3.79 -6.93 -14.89
N ALA A 12 4.56 -5.85 -15.06
CA ALA A 12 5.61 -5.82 -16.06
C ALA A 12 6.58 -6.99 -15.89
N LYS A 13 6.79 -7.76 -16.97
CA LYS A 13 7.65 -8.96 -17.02
C LYS A 13 7.31 -10.04 -15.98
N GLY A 14 6.09 -10.04 -15.44
CA GLY A 14 5.67 -10.96 -14.37
C GLY A 14 6.44 -10.79 -13.05
N LYS A 15 7.01 -9.61 -12.79
CA LYS A 15 7.81 -9.32 -11.58
C LYS A 15 7.29 -8.12 -10.80
N GLY A 16 7.09 -6.99 -11.49
CA GLY A 16 6.69 -5.74 -10.87
C GLY A 16 6.84 -4.56 -11.81
N CYS A 17 5.93 -3.59 -11.71
CA CYS A 17 5.98 -2.34 -12.45
C CYS A 17 6.88 -1.34 -11.72
N ASP A 18 7.93 -0.83 -12.38
CA ASP A 18 8.99 0.00 -11.79
C ASP A 18 9.15 1.40 -12.45
N ILE A 19 8.45 1.63 -13.57
CA ILE A 19 8.39 2.90 -14.32
C ILE A 19 6.96 3.43 -14.40
N SER A 20 6.01 2.59 -14.81
CA SER A 20 4.56 2.86 -14.86
C SER A 20 3.83 1.52 -14.84
N GLY A 21 2.58 1.50 -14.36
CA GLY A 21 1.77 0.29 -14.30
C GLY A 21 1.29 -0.17 -15.67
N VAL A 22 1.32 -1.48 -15.94
CA VAL A 22 0.68 -2.06 -17.15
C VAL A 22 -0.82 -1.73 -17.20
N CYS A 23 -1.47 -1.61 -16.02
CA CYS A 23 -2.84 -1.14 -15.88
C CYS A 23 -3.04 0.37 -16.07
N GLY A 24 -2.00 1.13 -16.42
CA GLY A 24 -2.03 2.59 -16.57
C GLY A 24 -1.79 3.38 -15.28
N LYS A 25 -1.48 2.71 -14.15
CA LYS A 25 -1.18 3.39 -12.89
C LYS A 25 0.10 4.23 -13.02
N GLN A 26 -0.03 5.54 -12.81
CA GLN A 26 1.10 6.46 -12.82
C GLN A 26 1.93 6.37 -11.52
N PRO A 27 3.23 6.71 -11.54
CA PRO A 27 4.12 6.59 -10.37
C PRO A 27 3.70 7.40 -9.15
N ASP A 28 3.14 8.59 -9.37
CA ASP A 28 2.57 9.46 -8.33
C ASP A 28 1.37 8.79 -7.64
N VAL A 29 0.47 8.19 -8.41
CA VAL A 29 -0.66 7.40 -7.88
C VAL A 29 -0.16 6.17 -7.13
N ALA A 30 0.90 5.50 -7.61
CA ALA A 30 1.51 4.39 -6.90
C ALA A 30 2.09 4.83 -5.54
N ALA A 31 2.83 5.94 -5.50
CA ALA A 31 3.39 6.49 -4.27
C ALA A 31 2.29 6.90 -3.26
N LEU A 32 1.19 7.48 -3.74
CA LEU A 32 0.04 7.82 -2.89
C LEU A 32 -0.64 6.57 -2.34
N GLN A 33 -0.79 5.50 -3.13
CA GLN A 33 -1.32 4.22 -2.65
C GLN A 33 -0.41 3.59 -1.59
N ASP A 34 0.92 3.64 -1.79
CA ASP A 34 1.89 3.16 -0.80
C ASP A 34 1.79 3.96 0.51
N LEU A 35 1.63 5.29 0.42
CA LEU A 35 1.44 6.15 1.58
C LEU A 35 0.13 5.82 2.32
N ILE A 36 -0.98 5.60 1.61
CA ILE A 36 -2.25 5.20 2.22
C ILE A 36 -2.07 3.90 3.01
N VAL A 37 -1.41 2.89 2.43
CA VAL A 37 -1.14 1.62 3.13
C VAL A 37 -0.27 1.84 4.37
N ALA A 38 0.73 2.73 4.30
CA ALA A 38 1.55 3.08 5.46
C ALA A 38 0.73 3.72 6.59
N GLN A 39 -0.18 4.66 6.26
CA GLN A 39 -1.05 5.29 7.24
C GLN A 39 -2.05 4.30 7.85
N VAL A 40 -2.67 3.45 7.03
CA VAL A 40 -3.61 2.42 7.52
C VAL A 40 -2.93 1.43 8.45
N LYS A 41 -1.67 1.04 8.18
CA LYS A 41 -0.87 0.24 9.11
C LYS A 41 -0.64 0.95 10.45
N GLY A 42 -0.35 2.25 10.44
CA GLY A 42 -0.21 3.07 11.65
C GLY A 42 -1.49 3.14 12.48
N ILE A 43 -2.64 3.36 11.82
CA ILE A 43 -3.96 3.35 12.47
C ILE A 43 -4.24 1.95 13.06
N GLY A 44 -3.98 0.89 12.30
CA GLY A 44 -4.14 -0.49 12.76
C GLY A 44 -3.26 -0.82 13.97
N TYR A 45 -2.02 -0.33 14.01
CA TYR A 45 -1.14 -0.46 15.15
C TYR A 45 -1.73 0.21 16.41
N LEU A 46 -2.16 1.47 16.30
CA LEU A 46 -2.78 2.19 17.43
C LEU A 46 -4.04 1.48 17.92
N ALA A 47 -4.90 1.03 17.00
CA ALA A 47 -6.11 0.29 17.34
C ALA A 47 -5.79 -1.03 18.06
N HIS A 48 -4.77 -1.75 17.60
CA HIS A 48 -4.30 -2.99 18.23
C HIS A 48 -3.80 -2.75 19.67
N GLU A 49 -3.03 -1.69 19.90
CA GLU A 49 -2.54 -1.33 21.23
C GLU A 49 -3.66 -0.87 22.18
N LEU A 50 -4.68 -0.16 21.68
CA LEU A 50 -5.86 0.20 22.48
C LEU A 50 -6.68 -1.03 22.88
N ARG A 51 -6.89 -1.97 21.95
CA ARG A 51 -7.61 -3.23 22.23
C ARG A 51 -6.89 -4.09 23.27
N LYS A 52 -5.55 -4.12 23.29
CA LYS A 52 -4.77 -4.79 24.35
C LYS A 52 -5.03 -4.22 25.74
N LYS A 53 -5.40 -2.94 25.83
CA LYS A 53 -5.77 -2.26 27.09
C LYS A 53 -7.26 -2.41 27.43
N GLY A 54 -8.00 -3.24 26.70
CA GLY A 54 -9.43 -3.45 26.91
C GLY A 54 -10.32 -2.31 26.39
N LEU A 55 -9.77 -1.39 25.59
CA LEU A 55 -10.53 -0.30 24.99
C LEU A 55 -11.13 -0.74 23.65
N ASN A 56 -12.42 -0.47 23.47
CA ASN A 56 -13.08 -0.68 22.18
C ASN A 56 -12.60 0.39 21.19
N THR A 57 -12.32 -0.04 19.96
CA THR A 57 -12.07 0.86 18.84
C THR A 57 -13.13 0.58 17.77
N PRO A 58 -13.52 1.57 16.95
CA PRO A 58 -14.19 1.30 15.70
C PRO A 58 -13.45 0.28 14.82
#